data_AF-A0A521GKB4-F1
#
_entry.id   AF-A0A521GKB4-F1
#
_cell.length_a   1.000
_cell.length_b   1.000
_cell.length_c   1.000
_cell.angle_alpha   90.00
_cell.angle_beta   90.00
_cell.angle_gamma   90.00
#
_symmetry.space_group_name_H-M   'P 1'
#
loop_
_entity.id
_entity.type
_entity.pdbx_description
1 polymer ?
#
loop_
_entity_poly.entity_id
_entity_poly.type
_entity_poly.pdbx_seq_one_letter_code
_entity_poly.pdbx_strand_id
1 'polypeptide(L)'
;MHFHTELTPENLPVQIGLRDQIVTVGSCFAEVMGGQLLDHKLAVTNNPFGTVFNPVSISKLLTMVLRDQMPDEQLYVERDGVWFHHDFHSSHWASTREGLRNRLMVILSETGEALRQADWLVLTLGSAVVYRHIETGQVVANCHKVPGHQFEKYLYQIDHLRAEFNSLLRTLRRANPRLTILLTVSPVRHTRDTLPLNSVSKATLRLLAHELTVWHDHIHYFPSFDIMQDDLRDYRFYEADMIHPNAQAEAYIFQKFVQSAFDPELRGFVGEWAGIRKALSHRPLHGQTDAHRRFLTQTLARLESLPACIDVSQELADVRARLTEQIETHYV
;
A
#
# COMPACT_ATOMS: atom_id res chain seq x y z
N MET A 1 24.45 24.81 -11.74
CA MET A 1 23.68 24.02 -12.73
C MET A 1 22.67 23.22 -11.93
N HIS A 2 21.37 23.35 -12.21
CA HIS A 2 20.35 22.52 -11.56
C HIS A 2 20.29 21.18 -12.28
N PHE A 3 20.60 20.09 -11.56
CA PHE A 3 20.69 18.73 -12.12
C PHE A 3 19.43 17.89 -11.87
N HIS A 4 18.45 18.43 -11.13
CA HIS A 4 17.18 17.79 -10.83
C HIS A 4 16.05 18.81 -10.97
N THR A 5 14.87 18.32 -11.35
CA THR A 5 13.62 19.11 -11.33
C THR A 5 12.82 18.62 -10.14
N GLU A 6 12.94 19.31 -9.02
CA GLU A 6 12.20 18.94 -7.82
C GLU A 6 10.69 19.00 -8.09
N LEU A 7 9.99 17.90 -7.82
CA LEU A 7 8.54 17.84 -7.90
C LEU A 7 7.98 18.00 -6.49
N THR A 8 7.19 19.05 -6.30
CA THR A 8 6.46 19.30 -5.05
C THR A 8 4.98 19.12 -5.33
N PRO A 9 4.37 18.00 -4.89
CA PRO A 9 2.95 17.77 -5.08
C PRO A 9 2.14 18.87 -4.38
N GLU A 10 1.05 19.30 -5.00
CA GLU A 10 0.08 20.19 -4.36
C GLU A 10 -0.55 19.51 -3.14
N ASN A 11 -0.97 20.31 -2.16
CA ASN A 11 -1.73 19.77 -1.04
C ASN A 11 -3.05 19.20 -1.54
N LEU A 12 -3.43 18.03 -1.02
CA LEU A 12 -4.73 17.46 -1.34
C LEU A 12 -5.85 18.37 -0.80
N PRO A 13 -6.96 18.55 -1.54
CA PRO A 13 -8.09 19.37 -1.08
C PRO A 13 -8.70 18.88 0.24
N VAL A 14 -8.71 17.55 0.42
CA VAL A 14 -9.02 16.88 1.69
C VAL A 14 -7.76 16.13 2.09
N GLN A 15 -7.36 16.21 3.35
CA GLN A 15 -6.13 15.61 3.85
C GLN A 15 -6.44 14.48 4.82
N ILE A 16 -5.52 13.51 4.89
CA ILE A 16 -5.60 12.38 5.81
C ILE A 16 -5.34 12.88 7.23
N GLY A 17 -6.24 12.53 8.13
CA GLY A 17 -6.15 12.81 9.55
C GLY A 17 -5.64 11.63 10.37
N LEU A 18 -5.24 11.91 11.61
CA LEU A 18 -4.66 10.92 12.53
C LEU A 18 -5.59 9.74 12.86
N ARG A 19 -6.91 9.94 12.70
CA ARG A 19 -7.95 8.95 13.05
C ARG A 19 -8.59 8.28 11.85
N ASP A 20 -8.16 8.65 10.64
CA ASP A 20 -8.74 8.13 9.43
C ASP A 20 -8.43 6.64 9.26
N GLN A 21 -9.43 5.89 8.80
CA GLN A 21 -9.26 4.49 8.42
C GLN A 21 -8.90 4.39 6.95
N ILE A 22 -7.81 3.70 6.65
CA ILE A 22 -7.22 3.64 5.31
C ILE A 22 -7.23 2.20 4.83
N VAL A 23 -7.73 1.96 3.61
CA VAL A 23 -7.49 0.71 2.88
C VAL A 23 -6.54 0.99 1.73
N THR A 24 -5.48 0.20 1.59
CA THR A 24 -4.57 0.27 0.44
C THR A 24 -4.76 -0.96 -0.44
N VAL A 25 -4.75 -0.79 -1.76
CA VAL A 25 -4.81 -1.89 -2.73
C VAL A 25 -3.94 -1.57 -3.94
N GLY A 26 -3.15 -2.53 -4.41
CA GLY A 26 -2.54 -2.43 -5.73
C GLY A 26 -1.20 -3.12 -5.87
N SER A 27 -0.27 -2.45 -6.58
CA SER A 27 1.07 -2.98 -6.86
C SER A 27 1.90 -3.22 -5.59
N CYS A 28 3.10 -3.78 -5.72
CA CYS A 28 4.04 -3.90 -4.59
C CYS A 28 4.36 -2.56 -3.92
N PHE A 29 4.28 -1.43 -4.64
CA PHE A 29 4.43 -0.10 -4.03
C PHE A 29 3.25 0.28 -3.11
N ALA A 30 2.08 -0.34 -3.28
CA ALA A 30 0.97 -0.19 -2.34
C ALA A 30 1.33 -0.76 -0.97
N GLU A 31 2.02 -1.91 -0.96
CA GLU A 31 2.53 -2.57 0.25
C GLU A 31 3.53 -1.68 0.97
N VAL A 32 4.46 -1.08 0.22
CA VAL A 32 5.46 -0.14 0.75
C VAL A 32 4.78 1.08 1.39
N MET A 33 3.86 1.73 0.67
CA MET A 33 3.16 2.89 1.19
C MET A 33 2.29 2.55 2.40
N GLY A 34 1.52 1.46 2.34
CA GLY A 34 0.71 1.03 3.48
C GLY A 34 1.56 0.59 4.68
N GLY A 35 2.70 -0.03 4.45
CA GLY A 35 3.70 -0.34 5.47
C GLY A 35 4.23 0.92 6.14
N GLN A 36 4.58 1.96 5.36
CA GLN A 36 4.98 3.25 5.90
C GLN A 36 3.87 3.91 6.75
N LEU A 37 2.60 3.79 6.35
CA LEU A 37 1.47 4.31 7.13
C LEU A 37 1.31 3.56 8.47
N LEU A 38 1.39 2.22 8.45
CA LEU A 38 1.36 1.38 9.66
C LEU A 38 2.53 1.69 10.60
N ASP A 39 3.72 1.88 10.03
CA ASP A 39 4.94 2.28 10.72
C ASP A 39 4.82 3.64 11.44
N HIS A 40 3.87 4.46 10.98
CA HIS A 40 3.47 5.73 11.58
C HIS A 40 2.11 5.64 12.30
N LYS A 41 1.74 4.44 12.76
CA LYS A 41 0.61 4.18 13.67
C LYS A 41 -0.77 4.57 13.14
N LEU A 42 -0.92 4.73 11.83
CA LEU A 42 -2.23 4.94 11.20
C LEU A 42 -3.02 3.63 11.14
N ALA A 43 -4.35 3.74 11.14
CA ALA A 43 -5.25 2.60 11.02
C ALA A 43 -5.35 2.18 9.54
N VAL A 44 -4.63 1.11 9.16
CA VAL A 44 -4.51 0.69 7.77
C VAL A 44 -4.83 -0.79 7.57
N THR A 45 -5.76 -1.09 6.67
CA THR A 45 -5.88 -2.41 6.05
C THR A 45 -4.96 -2.45 4.83
N ASN A 46 -3.76 -2.98 5.01
CA ASN A 46 -2.70 -2.92 4.00
C ASN A 46 -2.82 -4.06 2.98
N ASN A 47 -3.20 -3.71 1.75
CA ASN A 47 -3.12 -4.57 0.56
C ASN A 47 -3.62 -6.02 0.77
N PRO A 48 -4.88 -6.21 1.23
CA PRO A 48 -5.35 -7.48 1.78
C PRO A 48 -5.40 -8.64 0.78
N PHE A 49 -5.41 -8.34 -0.53
CA PHE A 49 -5.35 -9.33 -1.61
C PHE A 49 -3.93 -9.68 -2.06
N GLY A 50 -2.92 -9.07 -1.42
CA GLY A 50 -1.54 -8.99 -1.85
C GLY A 50 -1.39 -8.17 -3.13
N THR A 51 -0.23 -8.29 -3.78
CA THR A 51 0.10 -7.48 -4.94
C THR A 51 -0.78 -7.79 -6.16
N VAL A 52 -1.56 -6.79 -6.59
CA VAL A 52 -2.41 -6.82 -7.80
C VAL A 52 -2.12 -5.58 -8.64
N PHE A 53 -1.55 -5.78 -9.83
CA PHE A 53 -1.03 -4.66 -10.62
C PHE A 53 -2.06 -3.95 -11.49
N ASN A 54 -3.00 -4.70 -12.07
CA ASN A 54 -3.83 -4.17 -13.15
C ASN A 54 -5.18 -3.66 -12.64
N PRO A 55 -5.70 -2.56 -13.22
CA PRO A 55 -6.93 -1.94 -12.71
C PRO A 55 -8.16 -2.86 -12.81
N VAL A 56 -8.22 -3.75 -13.80
CA VAL A 56 -9.34 -4.67 -14.01
C VAL A 56 -9.45 -5.68 -12.87
N SER A 57 -8.34 -6.30 -12.49
CA SER A 57 -8.31 -7.23 -11.35
C SER A 57 -8.59 -6.53 -10.02
N ILE A 58 -8.09 -5.30 -9.83
CA ILE A 58 -8.43 -4.49 -8.64
C ILE A 58 -9.94 -4.24 -8.58
N SER A 59 -10.55 -3.79 -9.70
CA SER A 59 -12.00 -3.57 -9.79
C SER A 59 -12.79 -4.83 -9.50
N LYS A 60 -12.38 -5.97 -10.07
CA LYS A 60 -13.01 -7.27 -9.85
C LYS A 60 -13.01 -7.65 -8.36
N LEU A 61 -11.86 -7.56 -7.69
CA LEU A 61 -11.74 -7.89 -6.25
C LEU A 61 -12.56 -6.96 -5.36
N LEU A 62 -12.47 -5.65 -5.57
CA LEU A 62 -13.24 -4.67 -4.80
C LEU A 62 -14.74 -4.84 -5.01
N THR A 63 -15.17 -5.09 -6.25
CA THR A 63 -16.58 -5.36 -6.56
C THR A 63 -17.05 -6.67 -5.92
N MET A 64 -16.22 -7.72 -5.95
CA MET A 64 -16.49 -9.01 -5.32
C MET A 64 -16.72 -8.84 -3.82
N VAL A 65 -15.83 -8.10 -3.14
CA VAL A 65 -15.96 -7.76 -1.73
C VAL A 65 -17.26 -7.02 -1.42
N LEU A 66 -17.55 -5.93 -2.15
CA LEU A 66 -18.69 -5.07 -1.83
C LEU A 66 -20.05 -5.66 -2.20
N ARG A 67 -20.06 -6.73 -3.00
CA ARG A 67 -21.26 -7.49 -3.35
C ARG A 67 -21.36 -8.82 -2.60
N ASP A 68 -20.46 -9.06 -1.64
CA ASP A 68 -20.39 -10.29 -0.84
C ASP A 68 -20.37 -11.55 -1.74
N GLN A 69 -19.65 -11.47 -2.86
CA GLN A 69 -19.53 -12.54 -3.84
C GLN A 69 -18.41 -13.53 -3.47
N MET A 70 -18.61 -14.80 -3.82
CA MET A 70 -17.58 -15.82 -3.67
C MET A 70 -16.54 -15.75 -4.80
N PRO A 71 -15.28 -16.17 -4.55
CA PRO A 71 -14.29 -16.36 -5.61
C PRO A 71 -14.78 -17.34 -6.68
N ASP A 72 -14.40 -17.11 -7.93
CA ASP A 72 -14.83 -17.93 -9.06
C ASP A 72 -14.25 -19.36 -8.97
N GLU A 73 -15.12 -20.35 -8.98
CA GLU A 73 -14.74 -21.76 -8.88
C GLU A 73 -13.86 -22.26 -10.03
N GLN A 74 -13.87 -21.58 -11.18
CA GLN A 74 -13.05 -21.93 -12.34
C GLN A 74 -11.62 -21.39 -12.25
N LEU A 75 -11.34 -20.52 -11.28
CA LEU A 75 -10.04 -19.84 -11.16
C LEU A 75 -9.15 -20.38 -10.03
N TYR A 76 -9.60 -21.42 -9.33
CA TYR A 76 -8.74 -22.19 -8.44
C TYR A 76 -7.78 -23.04 -9.26
N VAL A 77 -6.50 -22.98 -8.90
CA VAL A 77 -5.43 -23.70 -9.58
C VAL A 77 -4.51 -24.37 -8.57
N GLU A 78 -4.10 -25.59 -8.87
CA GLU A 78 -3.15 -26.35 -8.07
C GLU A 78 -1.80 -26.39 -8.80
N ARG A 79 -0.72 -26.16 -8.05
CA ARG A 79 0.65 -26.28 -8.53
C ARG A 79 1.54 -26.80 -7.41
N ASP A 80 2.21 -27.92 -7.65
CA ASP A 80 3.19 -28.53 -6.75
C ASP A 80 2.63 -28.88 -5.34
N GLY A 81 1.38 -29.35 -5.28
CA GLY A 81 0.66 -29.67 -4.04
C GLY A 81 0.10 -28.45 -3.31
N VAL A 82 0.13 -27.27 -3.93
CA VAL A 82 -0.33 -26.01 -3.34
C VAL A 82 -1.43 -25.39 -4.18
N TRP A 83 -2.50 -24.96 -3.51
CA TRP A 83 -3.64 -24.29 -4.13
C TRP A 83 -3.46 -22.77 -4.12
N PHE A 84 -3.80 -22.17 -5.25
CA PHE A 84 -3.88 -20.73 -5.49
C PHE A 84 -5.21 -20.37 -6.17
N HIS A 85 -5.49 -19.08 -6.24
CA HIS A 85 -6.62 -18.54 -7.00
C HIS A 85 -6.13 -17.43 -7.90
N HIS A 86 -6.46 -17.47 -9.19
CA HIS A 86 -5.90 -16.57 -10.20
C HIS A 86 -6.19 -15.07 -9.98
N ASP A 87 -7.25 -14.74 -9.24
CA ASP A 87 -7.56 -13.35 -8.86
C ASP A 87 -6.73 -12.82 -7.67
N PHE A 88 -6.05 -13.67 -6.90
CA PHE A 88 -5.32 -13.27 -5.70
C PHE A 88 -3.81 -13.43 -5.87
N HIS A 89 -3.03 -12.65 -5.11
CA HIS A 89 -1.59 -12.78 -5.10
C HIS A 89 -1.14 -14.13 -4.54
N SER A 90 0.06 -14.59 -4.93
CA SER A 90 0.63 -15.87 -4.50
C SER A 90 0.94 -15.95 -2.99
N SER A 91 0.83 -14.85 -2.24
CA SER A 91 0.84 -14.87 -0.77
C SER A 91 -0.39 -15.56 -0.18
N HIS A 92 -1.48 -15.65 -0.94
CA HIS A 92 -2.69 -16.35 -0.55
C HIS A 92 -2.69 -17.74 -1.17
N TRP A 93 -2.37 -18.72 -0.34
CA TRP A 93 -2.31 -20.13 -0.74
C TRP A 93 -2.80 -21.02 0.40
N ALA A 94 -3.09 -22.28 0.08
CA ALA A 94 -3.32 -23.33 1.06
C ALA A 94 -2.91 -24.70 0.49
N SER A 95 -2.75 -25.70 1.36
CA SER A 95 -2.50 -27.09 0.94
C SER A 95 -3.73 -27.79 0.35
N THR A 96 -4.93 -27.23 0.56
CA THR A 96 -6.18 -27.76 0.00
C THR A 96 -7.02 -26.64 -0.62
N ARG A 97 -7.82 -26.99 -1.64
CA ARG A 97 -8.74 -26.05 -2.30
C ARG A 97 -9.73 -25.43 -1.31
N GLU A 98 -10.30 -26.25 -0.44
CA GLU A 98 -11.26 -25.81 0.58
C GLU A 98 -10.60 -24.90 1.62
N GLY A 99 -9.37 -25.23 2.04
CA GLY A 99 -8.59 -24.38 2.93
C GLY A 99 -8.32 -23.00 2.31
N LEU A 100 -8.01 -22.96 1.01
CA LEU A 100 -7.85 -21.70 0.30
C LEU A 100 -9.18 -20.94 0.22
N ARG A 101 -10.28 -21.60 -0.15
CA ARG A 101 -11.60 -20.96 -0.22
C ARG A 101 -11.95 -20.30 1.12
N ASN A 102 -11.81 -21.01 2.23
CA ASN A 102 -12.10 -20.48 3.56
C ASN A 102 -11.22 -19.26 3.89
N ARG A 103 -9.93 -19.32 3.58
CA ARG A 103 -9.01 -18.20 3.76
C ARG A 103 -9.42 -16.97 2.92
N LEU A 104 -9.76 -17.17 1.65
CA LEU A 104 -10.18 -16.09 0.76
C LEU A 104 -11.49 -15.46 1.23
N MET A 105 -12.45 -16.26 1.71
CA MET A 105 -13.71 -15.74 2.27
C MET A 105 -13.48 -14.85 3.48
N VAL A 106 -12.55 -15.20 4.39
CA VAL A 106 -12.18 -14.35 5.53
C VAL A 106 -11.61 -13.02 5.05
N ILE A 107 -10.64 -13.07 4.12
CA ILE A 107 -10.03 -11.86 3.55
C ILE A 107 -11.08 -10.96 2.91
N LEU A 108 -11.99 -11.52 2.11
CA LEU A 108 -13.06 -10.77 1.45
C LEU A 108 -14.00 -10.12 2.48
N SER A 109 -14.38 -10.85 3.52
CA SER A 109 -15.25 -10.34 4.60
C SER A 109 -14.61 -9.18 5.36
N GLU A 110 -13.39 -9.38 5.87
CA GLU A 110 -12.65 -8.37 6.63
C GLU A 110 -12.38 -7.11 5.79
N THR A 111 -12.01 -7.30 4.51
CA THR A 111 -11.81 -6.17 3.59
C THR A 111 -13.10 -5.42 3.31
N GLY A 112 -14.24 -6.13 3.23
CA GLY A 112 -15.54 -5.51 3.04
C GLY A 112 -16.00 -4.69 4.23
N GLU A 113 -15.75 -5.15 5.45
CA GLU A 113 -15.98 -4.38 6.66
C GLU A 113 -15.08 -3.14 6.70
N ALA A 114 -13.79 -3.30 6.42
CA ALA A 114 -12.84 -2.19 6.36
C ALA A 114 -13.27 -1.12 5.34
N LEU A 115 -13.62 -1.51 4.10
CA LEU A 115 -14.04 -0.56 3.06
C LEU A 115 -15.33 0.20 3.40
N ARG A 116 -16.27 -0.44 4.11
CA ARG A 116 -17.52 0.21 4.55
C ARG A 116 -17.28 1.25 5.65
N GLN A 117 -16.19 1.11 6.42
CA GLN A 117 -15.83 2.02 7.51
C GLN A 117 -14.73 3.03 7.14
N ALA A 118 -13.98 2.76 6.07
CA ALA A 118 -12.83 3.54 5.65
C ALA A 118 -13.18 4.99 5.29
N ASP A 119 -12.27 5.90 5.62
CA ASP A 119 -12.28 7.28 5.16
C ASP A 119 -11.51 7.40 3.84
N TRP A 120 -10.47 6.58 3.66
CA TRP A 120 -9.62 6.57 2.48
C TRP A 120 -9.45 5.20 1.83
N LEU A 121 -9.53 5.16 0.50
CA LEU A 121 -9.07 4.05 -0.32
C LEU A 121 -7.91 4.51 -1.21
N VAL A 122 -6.71 3.99 -0.96
CA VAL A 122 -5.52 4.28 -1.76
C VAL A 122 -5.32 3.19 -2.81
N LEU A 123 -5.45 3.54 -4.10
CA LEU A 123 -5.25 2.64 -5.22
C LEU A 123 -3.93 2.92 -5.93
N THR A 124 -2.99 1.97 -5.85
CA THR A 124 -1.68 2.06 -6.50
C THR A 124 -1.65 1.22 -7.77
N LEU A 125 -1.89 1.85 -8.92
CA LEU A 125 -2.00 1.18 -10.21
C LEU A 125 -0.62 0.81 -10.77
N GLY A 126 -0.40 -0.48 -11.05
CA GLY A 126 0.89 -1.03 -11.47
C GLY A 126 1.10 -1.06 -12.99
N SER A 127 0.21 -1.75 -13.71
CA SER A 127 0.31 -1.93 -15.16
C SER A 127 -1.07 -2.06 -15.81
N ALA A 128 -1.28 -1.42 -16.96
CA ALA A 128 -2.44 -1.64 -17.82
C ALA A 128 -2.33 -2.90 -18.69
N VAL A 129 -1.20 -3.62 -18.64
CA VAL A 129 -1.05 -4.93 -19.27
C VAL A 129 -1.75 -5.98 -18.41
N VAL A 130 -2.60 -6.78 -19.04
CA VAL A 130 -3.36 -7.85 -18.40
C VAL A 130 -2.98 -9.21 -18.96
N TYR A 131 -3.29 -10.25 -18.19
CA TYR A 131 -3.29 -11.63 -18.65
C TYR A 131 -4.72 -12.13 -18.62
N ARG A 132 -5.19 -12.69 -19.73
CA ARG A 132 -6.49 -13.35 -19.84
C ARG A 132 -6.27 -14.86 -19.90
N HIS A 133 -6.86 -15.58 -18.95
CA HIS A 133 -6.89 -17.04 -19.00
C HIS A 133 -7.74 -17.47 -20.20
N ILE A 134 -7.17 -18.25 -21.12
CA ILE A 134 -7.76 -18.52 -22.44
C ILE A 134 -9.05 -19.34 -22.30
N GLU A 135 -9.05 -20.36 -21.45
CA GLU A 135 -10.20 -21.26 -21.29
C GLU A 135 -11.41 -20.56 -20.66
N THR A 136 -11.19 -19.74 -19.63
CA THR A 136 -12.29 -19.05 -18.92
C THR A 136 -12.64 -17.69 -19.55
N GLY A 137 -11.76 -17.17 -20.41
CA GLY A 137 -11.90 -15.82 -20.99
C GLY A 137 -11.71 -14.68 -19.99
N GLN A 138 -11.33 -14.97 -18.74
CA GLN A 138 -11.27 -13.98 -17.68
C GLN A 138 -9.87 -13.34 -17.55
N VAL A 139 -9.85 -12.04 -17.29
CA VAL A 139 -8.62 -11.36 -16.83
C VAL A 139 -8.30 -11.82 -15.42
N VAL A 140 -7.03 -12.17 -15.19
CA VAL A 140 -6.53 -12.68 -13.91
C VAL A 140 -5.46 -11.76 -13.33
N ALA A 141 -5.36 -11.73 -12.00
CA ALA A 141 -4.35 -10.95 -11.30
C ALA A 141 -2.96 -11.62 -11.34
N ASN A 142 -2.93 -12.95 -11.28
CA ASN A 142 -1.71 -13.72 -11.17
C ASN A 142 -1.82 -15.04 -11.95
N CYS A 143 -0.80 -15.37 -12.75
CA CYS A 143 -0.73 -16.63 -13.50
C CYS A 143 -0.20 -17.80 -12.65
N HIS A 144 0.25 -17.55 -11.41
CA HIS A 144 0.78 -18.57 -10.48
C HIS A 144 1.82 -19.50 -11.11
N LYS A 145 2.70 -18.96 -11.96
CA LYS A 145 3.76 -19.70 -12.69
C LYS A 145 3.25 -20.94 -13.45
N VAL A 146 1.96 -21.03 -13.76
CA VAL A 146 1.43 -22.11 -14.61
C VAL A 146 1.81 -21.84 -16.08
N PRO A 147 1.74 -22.84 -16.97
CA PRO A 147 2.26 -22.72 -18.33
C PRO A 147 1.70 -21.51 -19.10
N GLY A 148 2.60 -20.68 -19.63
CA GLY A 148 2.23 -19.40 -20.24
C GLY A 148 1.30 -19.48 -21.45
N HIS A 149 1.24 -20.63 -22.14
CA HIS A 149 0.32 -20.84 -23.27
C HIS A 149 -1.16 -20.87 -22.87
N GLN A 150 -1.47 -20.94 -21.57
CA GLN A 150 -2.84 -20.84 -21.04
C GLN A 150 -3.32 -19.39 -20.93
N PHE A 151 -2.44 -18.40 -21.17
CA PHE A 151 -2.78 -16.99 -21.06
C PHE A 151 -2.48 -16.22 -22.33
N GLU A 152 -3.37 -15.30 -22.64
CA GLU A 152 -3.10 -14.24 -23.60
C GLU A 152 -2.74 -12.96 -22.84
N LYS A 153 -1.63 -12.33 -23.23
CA LYS A 153 -1.16 -11.08 -22.63
C LYS A 153 -1.37 -9.93 -23.61
N TYR A 154 -2.03 -8.87 -23.17
CA TYR A 154 -2.27 -7.69 -23.99
C TYR A 154 -2.40 -6.41 -23.15
N LEU A 155 -2.20 -5.26 -23.80
CA LEU A 155 -2.49 -3.96 -23.21
C LEU A 155 -4.00 -3.73 -23.20
N TYR A 156 -4.57 -3.49 -22.02
CA TYR A 156 -6.02 -3.29 -21.91
C TYR A 156 -6.43 -1.94 -22.51
N GLN A 157 -7.56 -1.93 -23.22
CA GLN A 157 -8.06 -0.73 -23.90
C GLN A 157 -8.55 0.31 -22.89
N ILE A 158 -8.18 1.57 -23.10
CA ILE A 158 -8.52 2.67 -22.17
C ILE A 158 -10.02 2.85 -22.00
N ASP A 159 -10.82 2.68 -23.06
CA ASP A 159 -12.28 2.81 -22.98
C ASP A 159 -12.91 1.74 -22.08
N HIS A 160 -12.36 0.53 -22.09
CA HIS A 160 -12.79 -0.52 -21.19
C HIS A 160 -12.36 -0.23 -19.75
N LEU A 161 -11.15 0.30 -19.52
CA LEU A 161 -10.72 0.73 -18.18
C LEU A 161 -11.64 1.82 -17.61
N ARG A 162 -12.02 2.81 -18.43
CA ARG A 162 -12.97 3.87 -18.04
C ARG A 162 -14.31 3.28 -17.63
N ALA A 163 -14.87 2.38 -18.44
CA ALA A 163 -16.14 1.74 -18.14
C ALA A 163 -16.08 0.92 -16.83
N GLU A 164 -14.99 0.17 -16.65
CA GLU A 164 -14.74 -0.65 -15.47
C GLU A 164 -14.66 0.20 -14.20
N PHE A 165 -13.84 1.26 -14.21
CA PHE A 165 -13.69 2.16 -13.07
C PHE A 165 -14.99 2.92 -12.76
N ASN A 166 -15.72 3.39 -13.77
CA ASN A 166 -17.04 4.01 -13.54
C ASN A 166 -18.04 3.04 -12.90
N SER A 167 -17.95 1.74 -13.20
CA SER A 167 -18.75 0.71 -12.52
C SER A 167 -18.30 0.50 -11.07
N LEU A 168 -16.99 0.41 -10.84
CA LEU A 168 -16.39 0.28 -9.51
C LEU A 168 -16.76 1.47 -8.62
N LEU A 169 -16.60 2.70 -9.11
CA LEU A 169 -16.90 3.93 -8.37
C LEU A 169 -18.37 3.98 -7.93
N ARG A 170 -19.31 3.57 -8.79
CA ARG A 170 -20.72 3.45 -8.40
C ARG A 170 -20.94 2.40 -7.30
N THR A 171 -20.19 1.31 -7.33
CA THR A 171 -20.27 0.25 -6.30
C THR A 171 -19.69 0.74 -4.97
N LEU A 172 -18.50 1.35 -5.00
CA LEU A 172 -17.85 1.98 -3.83
C LEU A 172 -18.75 3.04 -3.19
N ARG A 173 -19.30 3.95 -4.00
CA ARG A 173 -20.15 5.05 -3.52
C ARG A 173 -21.43 4.54 -2.83
N ARG A 174 -22.00 3.43 -3.30
CA ARG A 174 -23.17 2.80 -2.66
C ARG A 174 -22.82 2.17 -1.32
N ALA A 175 -21.65 1.54 -1.23
CA ALA A 175 -21.20 0.90 0.00
C ALA A 175 -20.75 1.91 1.06
N ASN A 176 -20.06 2.98 0.64
CA ASN A 176 -19.54 4.01 1.53
C ASN A 176 -19.60 5.39 0.84
N PRO A 177 -20.65 6.20 1.10
CA PRO A 177 -20.79 7.55 0.56
C PRO A 177 -19.84 8.60 1.14
N ARG A 178 -18.96 8.25 2.09
CA ARG A 178 -17.95 9.17 2.64
C ARG A 178 -16.54 8.86 2.17
N LEU A 179 -16.34 7.73 1.50
CA LEU A 179 -15.04 7.27 1.05
C LEU A 179 -14.40 8.27 0.08
N THR A 180 -13.19 8.71 0.42
CA THR A 180 -12.31 9.47 -0.46
C THR A 180 -11.33 8.50 -1.12
N ILE A 181 -11.07 8.66 -2.41
CA ILE A 181 -10.19 7.77 -3.16
C ILE A 181 -8.92 8.52 -3.54
N LEU A 182 -7.78 7.92 -3.23
CA LEU A 182 -6.47 8.43 -3.62
C LEU A 182 -5.84 7.50 -4.64
N LEU A 183 -5.72 7.97 -5.87
CA LEU A 183 -5.06 7.25 -6.95
C LEU A 183 -3.57 7.57 -6.95
N THR A 184 -2.75 6.58 -7.29
CA THR A 184 -1.35 6.80 -7.65
C THR A 184 -0.92 5.77 -8.69
N VAL A 185 -0.07 6.17 -9.63
CA VAL A 185 0.58 5.22 -10.54
C VAL A 185 1.87 4.77 -9.88
N SER A 186 2.08 3.46 -9.82
CA SER A 186 3.27 2.87 -9.18
C SER A 186 4.56 3.34 -9.86
N PRO A 187 5.60 3.73 -9.08
CA PRO A 187 6.92 4.08 -9.62
C PRO A 187 7.72 2.87 -10.12
N VAL A 188 7.28 1.65 -9.78
CA VAL A 188 7.94 0.40 -10.17
C VAL A 188 7.81 0.17 -11.68
N ARG A 189 8.93 -0.19 -12.32
CA ARG A 189 8.98 -0.47 -13.76
C ARG A 189 8.54 -1.90 -14.07
N HIS A 190 7.92 -2.13 -15.23
CA HIS A 190 7.57 -3.46 -15.72
C HIS A 190 8.42 -3.81 -16.95
N THR A 191 9.70 -4.13 -16.74
CA THR A 191 10.69 -4.31 -17.83
C THR A 191 10.73 -5.73 -18.42
N ARG A 192 10.08 -6.72 -17.78
CA ARG A 192 10.02 -8.11 -18.28
C ARG A 192 9.42 -8.24 -19.68
N ASP A 193 8.60 -7.28 -20.08
CA ASP A 193 8.13 -7.14 -21.44
C ASP A 193 9.12 -6.27 -22.24
N THR A 194 8.84 -4.98 -22.35
CA THR A 194 9.73 -4.00 -22.98
C THR A 194 9.55 -2.64 -22.30
N LEU A 195 10.58 -1.79 -22.38
CA LEU A 195 10.48 -0.41 -21.90
C LEU A 195 9.41 0.41 -22.65
N PRO A 196 9.29 0.33 -23.99
CA PRO A 196 8.19 1.00 -24.69
C PRO A 196 6.81 0.55 -24.22
N LEU A 197 6.57 -0.75 -24.01
CA LEU A 197 5.29 -1.23 -23.50
C LEU A 197 5.02 -0.74 -22.07
N ASN A 198 6.04 -0.73 -21.21
CA ASN A 198 5.92 -0.14 -19.87
C ASN A 198 5.54 1.34 -19.96
N SER A 199 6.17 2.12 -20.83
CA SER A 199 5.86 3.54 -20.99
C SER A 199 4.40 3.76 -21.43
N VAL A 200 3.93 3.02 -22.45
CA VAL A 200 2.52 3.10 -22.88
C VAL A 200 1.59 2.67 -21.76
N SER A 201 1.90 1.58 -21.06
CA SER A 201 1.13 1.08 -19.91
C SER A 201 0.98 2.13 -18.81
N LYS A 202 2.08 2.75 -18.38
CA LYS A 202 2.08 3.82 -17.36
C LYS A 202 1.34 5.07 -17.83
N ALA A 203 1.52 5.46 -19.10
CA ALA A 203 0.79 6.58 -19.69
C ALA A 203 -0.73 6.34 -19.70
N THR A 204 -1.18 5.13 -20.05
CA THR A 204 -2.60 4.73 -19.99
C THR A 204 -3.15 4.85 -18.57
N LEU A 205 -2.41 4.36 -17.56
CA LEU A 205 -2.83 4.48 -16.16
C LEU A 205 -2.85 5.93 -15.67
N ARG A 206 -1.88 6.74 -16.09
CA ARG A 206 -1.79 8.16 -15.74
C ARG A 206 -2.94 8.96 -16.36
N LEU A 207 -3.31 8.65 -17.60
CA LEU A 207 -4.48 9.21 -18.29
C LEU A 207 -5.77 8.83 -17.57
N LEU A 208 -5.96 7.55 -17.25
CA LEU A 208 -7.12 7.10 -16.48
C LEU A 208 -7.23 7.85 -15.15
N ALA A 209 -6.14 7.93 -14.38
CA ALA A 209 -6.13 8.63 -13.10
C ALA A 209 -6.46 10.13 -13.28
N HIS A 210 -5.90 10.79 -14.29
CA HIS A 210 -6.20 12.19 -14.59
C HIS A 210 -7.68 12.41 -14.86
N GLU A 211 -8.27 11.62 -15.74
CA GLU A 211 -9.69 11.76 -16.08
C GLU A 211 -10.58 11.56 -14.85
N LEU A 212 -10.31 10.53 -14.04
CA LEU A 212 -11.08 10.28 -12.83
C LEU A 212 -11.00 11.44 -11.83
N THR A 213 -9.84 12.09 -11.68
CA THR A 213 -9.72 13.27 -10.81
C THR A 213 -10.42 14.51 -11.34
N VAL A 214 -10.56 14.65 -12.67
CA VAL A 214 -11.24 15.79 -13.29
C VAL A 214 -12.75 15.68 -13.13
N TRP A 215 -13.30 14.46 -13.22
CA TRP A 215 -14.74 14.23 -13.21
C TRP A 215 -15.33 13.91 -11.84
N HIS A 216 -14.50 13.74 -10.80
CA HIS A 216 -14.93 13.33 -9.48
C HIS A 216 -14.18 14.03 -8.35
N ASP A 217 -14.86 14.94 -7.63
CA ASP A 217 -14.28 15.77 -6.55
C ASP A 217 -13.73 14.96 -5.36
N HIS A 218 -14.21 13.73 -5.16
CA HIS A 218 -13.79 12.82 -4.08
C HIS A 218 -12.64 11.88 -4.49
N ILE A 219 -12.06 12.11 -5.67
CA ILE A 219 -10.92 11.35 -6.18
C ILE A 219 -9.74 12.30 -6.33
N HIS A 220 -8.62 11.92 -5.74
CA HIS A 220 -7.39 12.69 -5.76
C HIS A 220 -6.25 11.86 -6.35
N TYR A 221 -5.16 12.52 -6.74
CA TYR A 221 -3.98 11.84 -7.30
C TYR A 221 -2.71 12.26 -6.56
N PHE A 222 -1.92 11.27 -6.14
CA PHE A 222 -0.57 11.47 -5.64
C PHE A 222 0.47 11.03 -6.69
N PRO A 223 1.43 11.88 -7.10
CA PRO A 223 2.30 11.64 -8.25
C PRO A 223 3.56 10.80 -7.94
N SER A 224 3.42 9.62 -7.33
CA SER A 224 4.58 8.78 -6.97
C SER A 224 5.42 8.34 -8.18
N PHE A 225 4.77 7.95 -9.29
CA PHE A 225 5.45 7.65 -10.55
C PHE A 225 6.21 8.87 -11.11
N ASP A 226 5.56 10.03 -11.16
CA ASP A 226 6.15 11.25 -11.72
C ASP A 226 7.37 11.71 -10.88
N ILE A 227 7.29 11.65 -9.54
CA ILE A 227 8.44 11.89 -8.64
C ILE A 227 9.60 10.95 -8.99
N MET A 228 9.32 9.66 -9.17
CA MET A 228 10.37 8.70 -9.49
C MET A 228 11.02 8.98 -10.85
N GLN A 229 10.25 9.37 -11.85
CA GLN A 229 10.77 9.58 -13.21
C GLN A 229 11.51 10.92 -13.38
N ASP A 230 10.98 12.00 -12.81
CA ASP A 230 11.44 13.36 -13.11
C ASP A 230 12.32 13.97 -12.01
N ASP A 231 12.05 13.63 -10.74
CA ASP A 231 12.84 14.11 -9.60
C ASP A 231 13.98 13.13 -9.26
N LEU A 232 13.64 11.84 -9.11
CA LEU A 232 14.56 10.76 -8.75
C LEU A 232 15.10 10.00 -9.97
N ARG A 233 15.41 10.73 -11.05
CA ARG A 233 15.71 10.16 -12.38
C ARG A 233 16.94 9.22 -12.46
N ASP A 234 17.86 9.31 -11.51
CA ASP A 234 19.13 8.58 -11.52
C ASP A 234 18.98 7.12 -11.05
N TYR A 235 19.71 6.17 -11.69
CA TYR A 235 19.70 4.76 -11.30
C TYR A 235 20.09 4.50 -9.84
N ARG A 236 20.79 5.43 -9.18
CA ARG A 236 21.10 5.37 -7.74
C ARG A 236 19.86 5.26 -6.84
N PHE A 237 18.67 5.58 -7.36
CA PHE A 237 17.39 5.52 -6.65
C PHE A 237 16.63 4.22 -6.91
N TYR A 238 17.19 3.32 -7.71
CA TYR A 238 16.64 1.99 -7.93
C TYR A 238 17.39 0.95 -7.09
N GLU A 239 16.71 -0.14 -6.81
CA GLU A 239 17.33 -1.38 -6.35
C GLU A 239 18.24 -1.98 -7.43
N ALA A 240 19.03 -2.99 -7.06
CA ALA A 240 19.97 -3.65 -7.96
C ALA A 240 19.33 -4.24 -9.24
N ASP A 241 18.02 -4.45 -9.24
CA ASP A 241 17.26 -4.93 -10.40
C ASP A 241 16.91 -3.82 -11.41
N MET A 242 17.21 -2.55 -11.10
CA MET A 242 16.91 -1.36 -11.91
C MET A 242 15.42 -1.16 -12.22
N ILE A 243 14.55 -1.78 -11.41
CA ILE A 243 13.10 -1.84 -11.58
C ILE A 243 12.38 -1.20 -10.40
N HIS A 244 12.73 -1.61 -9.18
CA HIS A 244 12.10 -1.13 -7.96
C HIS A 244 12.81 0.12 -7.43
N PRO A 245 12.09 1.11 -6.88
CA PRO A 245 12.71 2.14 -6.07
C PRO A 245 13.43 1.49 -4.88
N ASN A 246 14.56 2.06 -4.48
CA ASN A 246 15.24 1.63 -3.25
C ASN A 246 14.73 2.36 -2.01
N ALA A 247 15.18 1.95 -0.83
CA ALA A 247 14.76 2.53 0.45
C ALA A 247 14.92 4.06 0.52
N GLN A 248 15.94 4.64 -0.13
CA GLN A 248 16.11 6.10 -0.17
C GLN A 248 15.01 6.77 -1.00
N ALA A 249 14.68 6.20 -2.16
CA ALA A 249 13.61 6.69 -3.02
C ALA A 249 12.23 6.53 -2.37
N GLU A 250 11.96 5.39 -1.74
CA GLU A 250 10.73 5.14 -1.00
C GLU A 250 10.54 6.16 0.13
N ALA A 251 11.57 6.40 0.93
CA ALA A 251 11.53 7.39 2.01
C ALA A 251 11.30 8.82 1.47
N TYR A 252 11.94 9.17 0.35
CA TYR A 252 11.76 10.48 -0.28
C TYR A 252 10.32 10.66 -0.79
N ILE A 253 9.77 9.68 -1.50
CA ILE A 253 8.40 9.70 -1.99
C ILE A 253 7.41 9.77 -0.83
N PHE A 254 7.63 8.99 0.23
CA PHE A 254 6.80 9.04 1.44
C PHE A 254 6.87 10.41 2.14
N GLN A 255 8.04 11.07 2.16
CA GLN A 255 8.13 12.43 2.70
C GLN A 255 7.31 13.44 1.88
N LYS A 256 7.33 13.35 0.55
CA LYS A 256 6.47 14.17 -0.33
C LYS A 256 4.99 13.85 -0.11
N PHE A 257 4.67 12.58 0.17
CA PHE A 257 3.33 12.15 0.55
C PHE A 257 2.86 12.81 1.86
N VAL A 258 3.67 12.74 2.92
CA VAL A 258 3.39 13.39 4.22
C VAL A 258 3.15 14.89 4.06
N GLN A 259 3.92 15.57 3.21
CA GLN A 259 3.78 17.02 3.01
C GLN A 259 2.49 17.41 2.30
N SER A 260 2.05 16.61 1.33
CA SER A 260 0.90 16.92 0.46
C SER A 260 -0.42 16.37 0.99
N ALA A 261 -0.39 15.15 1.53
CA ALA A 261 -1.59 14.39 1.86
C ALA A 261 -2.00 14.47 3.33
N PHE A 262 -1.09 14.78 4.28
CA PHE A 262 -1.43 14.79 5.70
C PHE A 262 -1.82 16.18 6.18
N ASP A 263 -2.83 16.22 7.04
CA ASP A 263 -3.22 17.41 7.76
C ASP A 263 -2.11 17.88 8.72
N PRO A 264 -2.20 19.12 9.26
CA PRO A 264 -1.16 19.63 10.15
C PRO A 264 -0.97 18.82 11.44
N GLU A 265 -2.04 18.21 11.98
CA GLU A 265 -1.99 17.43 13.22
C GLU A 265 -1.20 16.13 12.99
N LEU A 266 -1.60 15.36 11.98
CA LEU A 266 -0.94 14.12 11.60
C LEU A 266 0.51 14.36 11.18
N ARG A 267 0.79 15.44 10.45
CA ARG A 267 2.17 15.81 10.08
C ARG A 267 3.04 16.10 11.30
N GLY A 268 2.49 16.80 12.30
CA GLY A 268 3.15 17.04 13.58
C GLY A 268 3.44 15.74 14.32
N PHE A 269 2.43 14.87 14.41
CA PHE A 269 2.55 13.55 15.04
C PHE A 269 3.62 12.67 14.36
N VAL A 270 3.64 12.60 13.03
CA VAL A 270 4.65 11.83 12.27
C VAL A 270 6.07 12.29 12.61
N GLY A 271 6.29 13.60 12.74
CA GLY A 271 7.58 14.16 13.15
C GLY A 271 7.97 13.76 14.58
N GLU A 272 7.04 13.86 15.52
CA GLU A 272 7.26 13.44 16.90
C GLU A 272 7.55 11.93 17.00
N TRP A 273 6.74 11.13 16.32
CA TRP A 273 6.83 9.67 16.29
C TRP A 273 8.16 9.19 15.70
N ALA A 274 8.65 9.81 14.63
CA ALA A 274 9.98 9.50 14.09
C ALA A 274 11.09 9.71 15.14
N GLY A 275 10.98 10.77 15.95
CA GLY A 275 11.88 11.03 17.06
C GLY A 275 11.76 9.99 18.19
N ILE A 276 10.55 9.46 18.45
CA ILE A 276 10.33 8.38 19.43
C ILE A 276 10.91 7.06 18.91
N ARG A 277 10.60 6.66 17.66
CA ARG A 277 11.16 5.45 17.02
C ARG A 277 12.68 5.44 17.06
N LYS A 278 13.31 6.57 16.72
CA LYS A 278 14.77 6.72 16.80
C LYS A 278 15.26 6.49 18.23
N ALA A 279 14.58 7.05 19.23
CA ALA A 279 14.94 6.85 20.63
C ALA A 279 14.80 5.38 21.07
N LEU A 280 13.72 4.70 20.67
CA LEU A 280 13.48 3.28 20.98
C LEU A 280 14.53 2.35 20.35
N SER A 281 15.03 2.69 19.16
CA SER A 281 16.08 1.95 18.45
C SER A 281 17.49 2.17 19.00
N HIS A 282 17.69 3.20 19.83
CA HIS A 282 18.99 3.56 20.35
C HIS A 282 19.50 2.47 21.30
N ARG A 283 20.71 1.98 21.04
CA ARG A 283 21.42 1.04 21.91
C ARG A 283 22.53 1.78 22.67
N PRO A 284 22.57 1.76 24.01
CA PRO A 284 23.59 2.48 24.77
C PRO A 284 24.98 1.88 24.53
N LEU A 285 25.98 2.74 24.28
CA LEU A 285 27.38 2.32 24.04
C LEU A 285 28.09 1.83 25.30
N HIS A 286 27.71 2.36 26.47
CA HIS A 286 28.36 2.08 27.77
C HIS A 286 27.42 1.35 28.75
N GLY A 287 26.46 0.58 28.23
CA GLY A 287 25.52 -0.19 29.05
C GLY A 287 24.56 0.68 29.87
N GLN A 288 24.16 0.15 31.02
CA GLN A 288 23.13 0.74 31.88
C GLN A 288 23.72 1.82 32.79
N THR A 289 23.61 3.08 32.35
CA THR A 289 24.07 4.27 33.10
C THR A 289 22.90 5.14 33.54
N ASP A 290 23.09 6.00 34.53
CA ASP A 290 22.09 7.00 34.93
C ASP A 290 21.62 7.89 33.77
N ALA A 291 22.55 8.24 32.88
CA ALA A 291 22.23 9.01 31.68
C ALA A 291 21.26 8.24 30.76
N HIS A 292 21.51 6.93 30.58
CA HIS A 292 20.61 6.06 29.82
C HIS A 292 19.25 5.88 30.51
N ARG A 293 19.22 5.78 31.85
CA ARG A 293 17.97 5.74 32.61
C ARG A 293 17.13 6.99 32.40
N ARG A 294 17.74 8.18 32.52
CA ARG A 294 17.05 9.46 32.28
C ARG A 294 16.52 9.55 30.84
N PHE A 295 17.30 9.07 29.87
CA PHE A 295 16.88 9.00 28.48
C PHE A 295 15.65 8.09 28.28
N LEU A 296 15.61 6.92 28.92
CA LEU A 296 14.45 6.03 28.87
C LEU A 296 13.23 6.63 29.58
N THR A 297 13.40 7.29 30.72
CA THR A 297 12.30 7.99 31.41
C THR A 297 11.73 9.12 30.56
N GLN A 298 12.57 9.88 29.85
CA GLN A 298 12.11 10.91 28.91
C GLN A 298 11.36 10.29 27.72
N THR A 299 11.84 9.16 27.21
CA THR A 299 11.16 8.43 26.12
C THR A 299 9.80 7.90 26.56
N LEU A 300 9.70 7.37 27.79
CA LEU A 300 8.44 6.92 28.39
C LEU A 300 7.45 8.08 28.53
N ALA A 301 7.88 9.22 29.06
CA ALA A 301 7.02 10.39 29.20
C ALA A 301 6.47 10.90 27.86
N ARG A 302 7.29 10.85 26.79
CA ARG A 302 6.84 11.18 25.42
C ARG A 302 5.79 10.21 24.89
N LEU A 303 5.96 8.91 25.14
CA LEU A 303 4.96 7.89 24.76
C LEU A 303 3.64 8.09 25.52
N GLU A 304 3.70 8.40 26.81
CA GLU A 304 2.52 8.62 27.66
C GLU A 304 1.78 9.93 27.32
N SER A 305 2.44 10.89 26.66
CA SER A 305 1.80 12.13 26.18
C SER A 305 1.11 12.00 24.82
N LEU A 306 1.27 10.89 24.10
CA LEU A 306 0.66 10.71 22.80
C LEU A 306 -0.88 10.62 22.91
N PRO A 307 -1.63 11.01 21.86
CA PRO A 307 -3.09 10.89 21.86
C PRO A 307 -3.55 9.46 22.13
N ALA A 308 -4.59 9.30 22.97
CA ALA A 308 -5.09 7.99 23.38
C ALA A 308 -5.61 7.10 22.23
N CYS A 309 -5.88 7.68 21.05
CA CYS A 309 -6.26 6.92 19.86
C CYS A 309 -5.08 6.21 19.17
N ILE A 310 -3.84 6.47 19.60
CA ILE A 310 -2.63 5.84 19.06
C ILE A 310 -2.21 4.69 19.96
N ASP A 311 -2.19 3.48 19.41
CA ASP A 311 -1.71 2.31 20.15
C ASP A 311 -0.18 2.26 20.23
N VAL A 312 0.32 2.58 21.42
CA VAL A 312 1.73 2.46 21.80
C VAL A 312 1.94 1.48 22.97
N SER A 313 1.00 0.56 23.18
CA SER A 313 1.04 -0.38 24.30
C SER A 313 2.31 -1.24 24.31
N GLN A 314 2.76 -1.68 23.14
CA GLN A 314 3.98 -2.47 22.98
C GLN A 314 5.23 -1.65 23.32
N GLU A 315 5.32 -0.41 22.84
CA GLU A 315 6.46 0.48 23.10
C GLU A 315 6.53 0.89 24.57
N LEU A 316 5.38 1.16 25.20
CA LEU A 316 5.31 1.41 26.64
C LEU A 316 5.82 0.21 27.44
N ALA A 317 5.42 -1.01 27.05
CA ALA A 317 5.88 -2.23 27.71
C ALA A 317 7.39 -2.43 27.57
N ASP A 318 7.95 -2.24 26.37
CA ASP A 318 9.38 -2.35 26.09
C ASP A 318 10.21 -1.36 26.92
N VAL A 319 9.85 -0.06 26.91
CA VAL A 319 10.58 0.95 27.68
C VAL A 319 10.52 0.68 29.19
N ARG A 320 9.35 0.24 29.69
CA ARG A 320 9.18 -0.12 31.10
C ARG A 320 10.04 -1.34 31.47
N ALA A 321 10.12 -2.35 30.61
CA ALA A 321 10.98 -3.52 30.83
C ALA A 321 12.46 -3.11 30.92
N ARG A 322 12.95 -2.31 29.96
CA ARG A 322 14.35 -1.80 29.95
C ARG A 322 14.69 -0.94 31.18
N LEU A 323 13.71 -0.22 31.73
CA LEU A 323 13.88 0.56 32.97
C LEU A 323 13.99 -0.35 34.21
N THR A 324 13.22 -1.44 34.26
CA THR A 324 13.26 -2.41 35.37
C THR A 324 14.59 -3.17 35.41
N GLU A 325 15.08 -3.65 34.26
CA GLU A 325 16.38 -4.34 34.15
C GLU A 325 17.56 -3.48 34.66
N GLN A 326 17.44 -2.15 34.59
CA GLN A 326 18.45 -1.22 35.12
C GLN A 326 18.48 -1.10 36.62
N ILE A 327 17.34 -1.34 37.28
CA ILE A 327 17.24 -1.29 38.73
C ILE A 327 17.90 -2.54 39.30
N GLU A 328 17.64 -3.73 38.72
CA GLU A 328 18.18 -4.99 39.23
C GLU A 328 19.72 -5.09 39.14
N THR A 329 20.32 -4.49 38.10
CA THR A 329 21.79 -4.50 37.91
C THR A 329 22.52 -3.52 38.84
N HIS A 330 21.83 -2.57 39.47
CA HIS A 330 22.42 -1.60 40.40
C HIS A 330 22.46 -2.10 41.87
N TYR A 331 21.81 -3.23 42.17
CA TYR A 331 21.73 -3.84 43.50
C TYR A 331 22.57 -5.12 43.64
N VAL A 332 23.43 -5.42 42.65
CA VAL A 332 24.46 -6.47 42.67
C VAL A 332 25.82 -5.79 42.57
#